data_AF-A0A150XUQ6-F1
#
_entry.id   AF-A0A150XUQ6-F1
#
_cell.length_a   1.000
_cell.length_b   1.000
_cell.length_c   1.000
_cell.angle_alpha   90.00
_cell.angle_beta   90.00
_cell.angle_gamma   90.00
#
_symmetry.space_group_name_H-M   'P 1'
#
loop_
_entity.id
_entity.type
_entity.pdbx_description
1 polymer ?
#
loop_
_entity_poly.entity_id
_entity_poly.type
_entity_poly.pdbx_seq_one_letter_code
_entity_poly.pdbx_strand_id
1 'polypeptide(L)'
;MKWTYSIKNKITAAVLLAAILIVTLANNLVERSHFKQLDASFASMYEDRMLVESYIFKLYENLHQRQILIMEPAQDGYKHLASALSASRTQRNQLIKKYATTYLTPEEEIEFDKLKGIVANVDQVEKDLVVNEASTDQLHQLVNDNNEITSEAFASLSALSAIQTSEAQTIRDESEKIILGNISISQLEMAILIIIGLVIQALIFSSKSLKTTAQQKHHLN
;
A
#
# COMPACT_ATOMS: atom_id res chain seq x y z
N MET A 1 42.44 -13.61 30.30
CA MET A 1 41.70 -12.57 31.05
C MET A 1 41.24 -13.14 32.40
N LYS A 2 41.59 -12.51 33.52
CA LYS A 2 41.36 -13.04 34.88
C LYS A 2 39.95 -12.75 35.45
N TRP A 3 39.10 -12.01 34.73
CA TRP A 3 37.79 -11.58 35.24
C TRP A 3 36.76 -12.72 35.39
N THR A 4 36.82 -13.73 34.51
CA THR A 4 35.93 -14.91 34.54
C THR A 4 36.12 -15.78 35.79
N TYR A 5 37.20 -15.58 36.55
CA TYR A 5 37.49 -16.31 37.80
C TYR A 5 36.84 -15.69 39.04
N SER A 6 36.30 -14.47 38.96
CA SER A 6 35.62 -13.81 40.09
C SER A 6 34.15 -14.23 40.26
N ILE A 7 33.56 -14.87 39.25
CA ILE A 7 32.15 -15.28 39.24
C ILE A 7 32.00 -16.63 39.97
N LYS A 8 31.40 -16.62 41.16
CA LYS A 8 31.21 -17.82 42.00
C LYS A 8 30.27 -18.86 41.39
N ASN A 9 29.15 -18.44 40.78
CA ASN A 9 28.11 -19.35 40.26
C ASN A 9 28.06 -19.35 38.71
N LYS A 10 29.16 -19.79 38.07
CA LYS A 10 29.34 -19.75 36.61
C LYS A 10 28.25 -20.48 35.82
N ILE A 11 27.72 -21.59 36.35
CA ILE A 11 26.63 -22.36 35.72
C ILE A 11 25.32 -21.60 35.75
N THR A 12 24.93 -21.04 36.90
CA THR A 12 23.70 -20.23 37.02
C THR A 12 23.74 -19.01 36.10
N ALA A 13 24.90 -18.35 35.99
CA ALA A 13 25.09 -17.24 35.05
C ALA A 13 24.95 -17.69 33.58
N ALA A 14 25.54 -18.83 33.21
CA ALA A 14 25.41 -19.38 31.86
C ALA A 14 23.95 -19.77 31.52
N VAL A 15 23.21 -20.35 32.47
CA VAL A 15 21.80 -20.71 32.29
C VAL A 15 20.93 -19.46 32.12
N LEU A 16 21.14 -18.42 32.92
CA LEU A 16 20.43 -17.15 32.78
C LEU A 16 20.70 -16.49 31.42
N LEU A 17 21.97 -16.45 31.00
CA LEU A 17 22.33 -15.90 29.69
C LEU A 17 21.76 -16.73 28.53
N ALA A 18 21.73 -18.07 28.67
CA ALA A 18 21.11 -18.94 27.67
C ALA A 18 19.59 -18.72 27.59
N ALA A 19 18.92 -18.48 28.72
CA ALA A 19 17.50 -18.13 28.72
C ALA A 19 17.24 -16.80 28.00
N ILE A 20 18.05 -15.77 28.27
CA ILE A 20 17.98 -14.48 27.55
C ILE A 20 18.15 -14.70 26.05
N LEU A 21 19.15 -15.48 25.65
CA LEU A 21 19.43 -15.80 24.25
C LEU A 21 18.25 -16.49 23.54
N ILE A 22 17.61 -17.45 24.20
CA ILE A 22 16.42 -18.14 23.67
C ILE A 22 15.26 -17.16 23.51
N VAL A 23 15.00 -16.31 24.49
CA VAL A 23 13.93 -15.29 24.42
C VAL A 23 14.18 -14.31 23.28
N THR A 24 15.41 -13.82 23.13
CA THR A 24 15.76 -12.91 22.03
C THR A 24 15.66 -13.57 20.66
N LEU A 25 16.03 -14.86 20.53
CA LEU A 25 15.84 -15.60 19.29
C LEU A 25 14.36 -15.80 18.96
N ALA A 26 13.53 -16.09 19.96
CA ALA A 26 12.09 -16.22 19.78
C ALA A 26 11.48 -14.88 19.31
N ASN A 27 11.87 -13.76 19.93
CA ASN A 27 11.44 -12.42 19.50
C ASN A 27 11.83 -12.13 18.04
N ASN A 28 13.08 -12.42 17.66
CA ASN A 28 13.55 -12.21 16.30
C ASN A 28 12.76 -13.03 15.26
N LEU A 29 12.41 -14.28 15.60
CA LEU A 29 11.59 -15.14 14.74
C LEU A 29 10.16 -14.59 14.59
N VAL A 30 9.58 -14.08 15.68
CA VAL A 30 8.24 -13.46 15.67
C VAL A 30 8.25 -12.17 14.86
N GLU A 31 9.23 -11.29 15.06
CA GLU A 31 9.39 -10.03 14.32
C GLU A 31 9.52 -10.26 12.82
N ARG A 32 10.28 -11.28 12.41
CA ARG A 32 10.40 -11.68 11.00
C ARG A 32 9.07 -12.13 10.39
N SER A 33 8.17 -12.72 11.18
CA SER A 33 6.84 -13.11 10.72
C SER A 33 5.89 -11.93 10.56
N HIS A 34 5.95 -10.94 11.46
CA HIS A 34 5.18 -9.70 11.36
C HIS A 34 5.62 -8.87 10.15
N PHE A 35 6.92 -8.82 9.85
CA PHE A 35 7.44 -8.13 8.68
C PHE A 35 6.87 -8.68 7.36
N LYS A 36 6.80 -10.01 7.20
CA LYS A 36 6.18 -10.62 6.01
C LYS A 36 4.71 -10.26 5.83
N GLN A 37 3.97 -10.07 6.93
CA GLN A 37 2.57 -9.64 6.87
C GLN A 37 2.47 -8.17 6.47
N LEU A 38 3.33 -7.30 7.01
CA LEU A 38 3.40 -5.89 6.62
C LEU A 38 3.76 -5.72 5.14
N ASP A 39 4.74 -6.46 4.63
CA ASP A 39 5.10 -6.46 3.20
C ASP A 39 3.90 -6.82 2.32
N ALA A 40 3.15 -7.88 2.69
CA ALA A 40 1.97 -8.31 1.94
C ALA A 40 0.83 -7.27 1.98
N SER A 41 0.62 -6.61 3.12
CA SER A 41 -0.36 -5.53 3.25
C SER A 41 0.00 -4.33 2.37
N PHE A 42 1.26 -3.89 2.37
CA PHE A 42 1.70 -2.79 1.50
C PHE A 42 1.62 -3.15 0.02
N ALA A 43 1.98 -4.38 -0.35
CA ALA A 43 1.81 -4.87 -1.71
C ALA A 43 0.33 -4.83 -2.13
N SER A 44 -0.57 -5.32 -1.29
CA SER A 44 -2.01 -5.28 -1.56
C SER A 44 -2.55 -3.86 -1.68
N MET A 45 -2.09 -2.92 -0.85
CA MET A 45 -2.48 -1.51 -0.94
C MET A 45 -1.98 -0.88 -2.24
N TYR A 46 -0.72 -1.16 -2.62
CA TYR A 46 -0.15 -0.65 -3.86
C TYR A 46 -0.87 -1.22 -5.09
N GLU A 47 -1.20 -2.51 -5.09
CA GLU A 47 -2.01 -3.14 -6.13
C GLU A 47 -3.41 -2.52 -6.24
N ASP A 48 -4.05 -2.21 -5.11
CA ASP A 48 -5.33 -1.50 -5.09
C ASP A 48 -5.21 -0.08 -5.68
N ARG A 49 -4.20 0.72 -5.28
CA ARG A 49 -3.94 2.05 -5.87
C ARG A 49 -3.71 1.99 -7.39
N MET A 50 -3.01 0.96 -7.87
CA MET A 50 -2.82 0.75 -9.31
C MET A 50 -4.13 0.43 -10.05
N LEU A 51 -5.04 -0.33 -9.42
CA LEU A 51 -6.36 -0.59 -9.99
C LEU A 51 -7.21 0.67 -10.04
N VAL A 52 -7.19 1.47 -8.97
CA VAL A 52 -7.89 2.77 -8.89
C VAL A 52 -7.43 3.69 -10.01
N GLU A 53 -6.12 3.88 -10.17
CA GLU A 53 -5.57 4.73 -11.25
C GLU A 53 -5.96 4.22 -12.64
N SER A 54 -6.00 2.89 -12.83
CA SER A 54 -6.51 2.30 -14.08
C SER A 54 -7.98 2.65 -14.35
N TYR A 55 -8.83 2.71 -13.31
CA TYR A 55 -10.22 3.13 -13.46
C TYR A 55 -10.34 4.62 -13.78
N ILE A 56 -9.55 5.49 -13.15
CA ILE A 56 -9.49 6.93 -13.45
C ILE A 56 -9.13 7.13 -14.92
N PHE A 57 -8.08 6.46 -15.39
CA PHE A 57 -7.65 6.55 -16.78
C PHE A 57 -8.73 6.08 -17.76
N LYS A 58 -9.41 4.96 -17.47
CA LYS A 58 -10.51 4.46 -18.32
C LYS A 58 -11.72 5.39 -18.32
N LEU A 59 -12.00 6.07 -17.21
CA LEU A 59 -13.05 7.10 -17.14
C LEU A 59 -12.68 8.32 -17.99
N TYR A 60 -11.42 8.75 -17.93
CA TYR A 60 -10.90 9.81 -18.78
C TYR A 60 -11.06 9.47 -20.27
N GLU A 61 -10.62 8.27 -20.68
CA GLU A 61 -10.76 7.80 -22.05
C GLU A 61 -12.22 7.75 -22.50
N ASN A 62 -13.12 7.22 -21.65
CA ASN A 62 -14.54 7.15 -21.95
C ASN A 62 -15.17 8.53 -22.18
N LEU A 63 -14.87 9.50 -21.30
CA LEU A 63 -15.37 10.87 -21.42
C LEU A 63 -14.77 11.63 -22.60
N HIS A 64 -13.50 11.37 -22.92
CA HIS A 64 -12.82 11.97 -24.06
C HIS A 64 -13.37 11.44 -25.40
N GLN A 65 -13.55 10.12 -25.53
CA GLN A 65 -14.19 9.53 -26.72
C GLN A 65 -15.60 10.09 -26.92
N ARG A 66 -16.36 10.20 -25.83
CA ARG A 66 -17.69 10.82 -25.83
C ARG A 66 -17.64 12.29 -26.30
N GLN A 67 -16.67 13.07 -25.84
CA GLN A 67 -16.50 14.47 -26.25
C GLN A 67 -16.25 14.58 -27.75
N ILE A 68 -15.36 13.74 -28.30
CA ILE A 68 -15.07 13.70 -29.74
C ILE A 68 -16.33 13.43 -30.56
N LEU A 69 -17.15 12.46 -30.13
CA LEU A 69 -18.40 12.11 -30.83
C LEU A 69 -19.38 13.30 -30.91
N ILE A 70 -19.40 14.17 -29.91
CA ILE A 70 -20.35 15.30 -29.82
C ILE A 70 -19.80 16.55 -30.53
N MET A 71 -18.48 16.65 -30.70
CA MET A 71 -17.84 17.76 -31.42
C MET A 71 -18.10 17.74 -32.94
N GLU A 72 -18.51 16.61 -33.52
CA GLU A 72 -18.83 16.52 -34.94
C GLU A 72 -20.18 17.21 -35.24
N PRO A 73 -20.22 18.26 -36.10
CA PRO A 73 -21.45 18.98 -36.38
C PRO A 73 -22.47 18.08 -37.09
N ALA A 74 -23.56 17.75 -36.40
CA ALA A 74 -24.62 16.94 -36.99
C ALA A 74 -25.67 17.83 -37.66
N GLN A 75 -25.77 17.78 -39.01
CA GLN A 75 -26.83 18.50 -39.74
C GLN A 75 -28.25 17.99 -39.37
N ASP A 76 -28.37 16.72 -38.98
CA ASP A 76 -29.63 16.07 -38.59
C ASP A 76 -29.75 15.88 -37.05
N GLY A 77 -28.93 16.57 -36.27
CA GLY A 77 -28.86 16.42 -34.80
C GLY A 77 -28.22 15.10 -34.34
N TYR A 78 -28.19 14.86 -33.02
CA TYR A 78 -27.39 13.80 -32.42
C TYR A 78 -28.12 12.45 -32.22
N LYS A 79 -29.34 12.28 -32.77
CA LYS A 79 -30.13 11.05 -32.62
C LYS A 79 -29.38 9.79 -33.07
N HIS A 80 -28.58 9.89 -34.13
CA HIS A 80 -27.77 8.77 -34.64
C HIS A 80 -26.71 8.28 -33.63
N LEU A 81 -26.30 9.11 -32.66
CA LEU A 81 -25.35 8.75 -31.61
C LEU A 81 -25.99 8.04 -30.41
N ALA A 82 -27.32 7.90 -30.35
CA ALA A 82 -28.03 7.38 -29.17
C ALA A 82 -27.47 6.02 -28.69
N SER A 83 -27.20 5.10 -29.62
CA SER A 83 -26.63 3.79 -29.26
C SER A 83 -25.20 3.91 -28.74
N ALA A 84 -24.37 4.74 -29.36
CA ALA A 84 -22.96 4.93 -28.97
C ALA A 84 -22.85 5.59 -27.58
N LEU A 85 -23.63 6.65 -27.33
CA LEU A 85 -23.69 7.33 -26.04
C LEU A 85 -24.24 6.43 -24.95
N SER A 86 -25.27 5.61 -25.23
CA SER A 86 -25.80 4.64 -24.27
C SER A 86 -24.78 3.56 -23.90
N ALA A 87 -24.01 3.06 -24.87
CA ALA A 87 -22.94 2.11 -24.62
C ALA A 87 -21.82 2.73 -23.76
N SER A 88 -21.38 3.94 -24.13
CA SER A 88 -20.39 4.71 -23.36
C SER A 88 -20.83 4.95 -21.91
N ARG A 89 -22.08 5.37 -21.71
CA ARG A 89 -22.69 5.53 -20.37
C ARG A 89 -22.69 4.25 -19.56
N THR A 90 -23.02 3.13 -20.18
CA THR A 90 -23.03 1.82 -19.50
C THR A 90 -21.62 1.46 -19.02
N GLN A 91 -20.60 1.64 -19.87
CA GLN A 91 -19.22 1.42 -19.50
C GLN A 91 -18.76 2.36 -18.37
N ARG A 92 -19.07 3.65 -18.47
CA ARG A 92 -18.77 4.65 -17.42
C ARG A 92 -19.36 4.25 -16.07
N ASN A 93 -20.64 3.89 -16.05
CA ASN A 93 -21.32 3.47 -14.82
C ASN A 93 -20.76 2.16 -14.25
N GLN A 94 -20.26 1.25 -15.09
CA GLN A 94 -19.54 0.06 -14.61
C GLN A 94 -18.18 0.43 -14.00
N LEU A 95 -17.44 1.37 -14.59
CA LEU A 95 -16.17 1.85 -14.04
C LEU A 95 -16.38 2.54 -12.69
N ILE A 96 -17.38 3.42 -12.57
CA ILE A 96 -17.76 4.04 -11.29
C ILE A 96 -18.10 2.99 -10.23
N LYS A 97 -18.85 1.94 -10.59
CA LYS A 97 -19.15 0.84 -9.65
C LYS A 97 -17.91 0.08 -9.21
N LYS A 98 -16.98 -0.21 -10.12
CA LYS A 98 -15.72 -0.89 -9.78
C LYS A 98 -14.84 -0.03 -8.89
N TYR A 99 -14.75 1.26 -9.19
CA TYR A 99 -14.07 2.24 -8.36
C TYR A 99 -14.66 2.26 -6.94
N ALA A 100 -15.99 2.27 -6.80
CA ALA A 100 -16.64 2.28 -5.49
C ALA A 100 -16.41 1.02 -4.64
N THR A 101 -15.84 -0.05 -5.20
CA THR A 101 -15.48 -1.28 -4.45
C THR A 101 -14.04 -1.32 -3.97
N THR A 102 -13.22 -0.36 -4.38
CA THR A 102 -11.84 -0.25 -3.88
C THR A 102 -11.84 0.37 -2.50
N TYR A 103 -10.67 0.37 -1.85
CA TYR A 103 -10.47 1.20 -0.68
C TYR A 103 -10.58 2.68 -1.09
N LEU A 104 -11.25 3.52 -0.30
CA LEU A 104 -11.32 4.96 -0.55
C LEU A 104 -10.77 5.69 0.67
N THR A 105 -9.85 6.62 0.45
CA THR A 105 -9.41 7.52 1.52
C THR A 105 -10.47 8.59 1.77
N PRO A 106 -10.49 9.25 2.95
CA PRO A 106 -11.48 10.29 3.22
C PRO A 106 -11.47 11.44 2.20
N GLU A 107 -10.28 11.83 1.71
CA GLU A 107 -10.15 12.87 0.67
C GLU A 107 -10.67 12.36 -0.69
N GLU A 108 -10.35 11.11 -1.02
CA GLU A 108 -10.81 10.45 -2.22
C GLU A 108 -12.33 10.28 -2.24
N GLU A 109 -12.95 9.91 -1.12
CA GLU A 109 -14.41 9.74 -1.00
C GLU A 109 -15.14 11.05 -1.32
N ILE A 110 -14.63 12.19 -0.82
CA ILE A 110 -15.21 13.51 -1.08
C ILE A 110 -15.15 13.86 -2.58
N GLU A 111 -13.97 13.71 -3.21
CA GLU A 111 -13.82 14.05 -4.63
C GLU A 111 -14.53 13.03 -5.54
N PHE A 112 -14.61 11.76 -5.13
CA PHE A 112 -15.34 10.71 -5.86
C PHE A 112 -16.86 10.92 -5.79
N ASP A 113 -17.39 11.40 -4.66
CA ASP A 113 -18.78 11.81 -4.54
C ASP A 113 -19.12 12.98 -5.48
N LYS A 114 -18.22 13.96 -5.57
CA LYS A 114 -18.33 15.05 -6.53
C LYS A 114 -18.29 14.54 -7.97
N LEU A 115 -17.37 13.64 -8.32
CA LEU A 115 -17.31 13.03 -9.64
C LEU A 115 -18.63 12.32 -10.00
N LYS A 116 -19.24 11.57 -9.07
CA LYS A 116 -20.53 10.90 -9.31
C LYS A 116 -21.63 11.91 -9.65
N GLY A 117 -21.66 13.05 -8.97
CA GLY A 117 -22.60 14.14 -9.27
C GLY A 117 -22.38 14.72 -10.68
N ILE A 118 -21.12 14.98 -11.04
CA ILE A 118 -20.76 15.48 -12.38
C ILE A 118 -21.15 14.46 -13.46
N VAL A 119 -20.87 13.18 -13.24
CA VAL A 119 -21.23 12.09 -14.18
C VAL A 119 -22.74 11.99 -14.36
N ALA A 120 -23.54 12.20 -13.30
CA ALA A 120 -24.99 12.23 -13.42
C ALA A 120 -25.48 13.38 -14.33
N ASN A 121 -24.84 14.54 -14.26
CA ASN A 121 -25.11 15.67 -15.15
C ASN A 121 -24.69 15.37 -16.60
N VAL A 122 -23.53 14.72 -16.80
CA VAL A 122 -23.11 14.22 -18.12
C VAL A 122 -24.16 13.27 -18.70
N ASP A 123 -24.65 12.31 -17.92
CA ASP A 123 -25.68 11.36 -18.33
C ASP A 123 -26.99 12.06 -18.73
N GLN A 124 -27.31 13.18 -18.08
CA GLN A 124 -28.50 13.98 -18.38
C GLN A 124 -28.35 14.73 -19.71
N VAL A 125 -27.24 15.44 -19.90
CA VAL A 125 -26.93 16.14 -21.16
C VAL A 125 -26.95 15.18 -22.36
N GLU A 126 -26.38 13.98 -22.20
CA GLU A 126 -26.42 12.95 -23.25
C GLU A 126 -27.85 12.53 -23.63
N LYS A 127 -28.77 12.43 -22.66
CA LYS A 127 -30.17 12.09 -22.95
C LYS A 127 -30.86 13.23 -23.68
N ASP A 128 -30.62 14.47 -23.25
CA ASP A 128 -31.23 15.65 -23.83
C ASP A 128 -30.75 15.91 -25.27
N LEU A 129 -29.49 15.55 -25.58
CA LEU A 129 -28.92 15.60 -26.94
C LEU A 129 -29.62 14.66 -27.94
N VAL A 130 -30.10 13.48 -27.48
CA VAL A 130 -30.62 12.43 -28.39
C VAL A 130 -32.14 12.35 -28.43
N VAL A 131 -32.85 12.98 -27.49
CA VAL A 131 -34.32 12.94 -27.43
C VAL A 131 -34.96 14.16 -28.11
N ASN A 132 -34.30 15.31 -28.10
CA ASN A 132 -34.93 16.57 -28.53
C ASN A 132 -34.92 16.77 -30.06
N GLU A 133 -36.06 17.22 -30.61
CA GLU A 133 -36.12 17.97 -31.87
C GLU A 133 -35.73 19.42 -31.60
N ALA A 134 -34.53 19.61 -31.05
CA ALA A 134 -34.01 20.89 -30.63
C ALA A 134 -33.76 21.79 -31.86
N SER A 135 -34.07 23.07 -31.73
CA SER A 135 -33.63 24.07 -32.71
C SER A 135 -32.10 24.13 -32.75
N THR A 136 -31.55 24.69 -33.83
CA THR A 136 -30.10 24.86 -33.97
C THR A 136 -29.48 25.59 -32.77
N ASP A 137 -30.14 26.63 -32.25
CA ASP A 137 -29.67 27.38 -31.07
C ASP A 137 -29.67 26.51 -29.80
N GLN A 138 -30.69 25.66 -29.61
CA GLN A 138 -30.76 24.74 -28.48
C GLN A 138 -29.69 23.64 -28.56
N LEU A 139 -29.40 23.13 -29.76
CA LEU A 139 -28.30 22.19 -29.97
C LEU A 139 -26.94 22.82 -29.66
N HIS A 140 -26.72 24.07 -30.08
CA HIS A 140 -25.50 24.80 -29.74
C HIS A 140 -25.34 24.98 -28.22
N GLN A 141 -26.42 25.31 -27.52
CA GLN A 141 -26.40 25.42 -26.06
C GLN A 141 -26.07 24.07 -25.40
N LEU A 142 -26.73 22.99 -25.80
CA LEU A 142 -26.46 21.65 -25.25
C LEU A 142 -25.02 21.20 -25.49
N VAL A 143 -24.42 21.55 -26.63
CA VAL A 143 -23.00 21.26 -26.92
C VAL A 143 -22.06 22.09 -26.04
N ASN A 144 -22.42 23.34 -25.72
CA ASN A 144 -21.65 24.16 -24.78
C ASN A 144 -21.73 23.61 -23.36
N ASP A 145 -22.94 23.31 -22.88
CA ASP A 145 -23.19 22.69 -21.56
C ASP A 145 -22.41 21.36 -21.47
N ASN A 146 -22.41 20.59 -22.56
CA ASN A 146 -21.63 19.36 -22.70
C ASN A 146 -20.12 19.57 -22.53
N ASN A 147 -19.57 20.62 -23.13
CA ASN A 147 -18.13 20.92 -23.02
C ASN A 147 -17.76 21.37 -21.61
N GLU A 148 -18.59 22.20 -20.98
CA GLU A 148 -18.40 22.67 -19.61
C GLU A 148 -18.40 21.51 -18.62
N ILE A 149 -19.45 20.67 -18.63
CA ILE A 149 -19.55 19.54 -17.71
C ILE A 149 -18.45 18.48 -17.94
N THR A 150 -17.99 18.32 -19.18
CA THR A 150 -16.85 17.43 -19.48
C THR A 150 -15.55 17.97 -18.90
N SER A 151 -15.34 19.28 -19.00
CA SER A 151 -14.18 19.95 -18.41
C SER A 151 -14.17 19.78 -16.88
N GLU A 152 -15.32 19.93 -16.23
CA GLU A 152 -15.46 19.67 -14.79
C GLU A 152 -15.14 18.20 -14.44
N ALA A 153 -15.60 17.25 -15.26
CA ALA A 153 -15.31 15.84 -15.06
C ALA A 153 -13.81 15.55 -15.17
N PHE A 154 -13.11 16.13 -16.15
CA PHE A 154 -11.67 15.99 -16.29
C PHE A 154 -10.90 16.64 -15.14
N ALA A 155 -11.34 17.80 -14.66
CA ALA A 155 -10.75 18.42 -13.48
C ALA A 155 -10.89 17.53 -12.24
N SER A 156 -12.07 16.93 -12.04
CA SER A 156 -12.32 16.00 -10.92
C SER A 156 -11.48 14.73 -11.03
N LEU A 157 -11.39 14.12 -12.23
CA LEU A 157 -10.52 12.96 -12.46
C LEU A 157 -9.04 13.27 -12.26
N SER A 158 -8.59 14.48 -12.64
CA SER A 158 -7.22 14.94 -12.41
C SER A 158 -6.94 15.13 -10.92
N ALA A 159 -7.92 15.64 -10.15
CA ALA A 159 -7.81 15.75 -8.70
C ALA A 159 -7.72 14.37 -8.04
N LEU A 160 -8.53 13.39 -8.47
CA LEU A 160 -8.45 12.01 -7.99
C LEU A 160 -7.09 11.37 -8.29
N SER A 161 -6.54 11.54 -9.49
CA SER A 161 -5.20 11.03 -9.87
C SER A 161 -4.09 11.69 -9.04
N ALA A 162 -4.21 12.97 -8.72
CA ALA A 162 -3.29 13.66 -7.81
C ALA A 162 -3.34 13.08 -6.39
N ILE A 163 -4.54 12.78 -5.87
CA ILE A 163 -4.73 12.07 -4.60
C ILE A 163 -4.05 10.70 -4.66
N GLN A 164 -4.26 9.91 -5.73
CA GLN A 164 -3.59 8.60 -5.89
C GLN A 164 -2.07 8.69 -5.85
N THR A 165 -1.50 9.72 -6.48
CA THR A 165 -0.05 9.95 -6.47
C THR A 165 0.46 10.25 -5.06
N SER A 166 -0.28 11.06 -4.30
CA SER A 166 0.03 11.37 -2.90
C SER A 166 -0.06 10.13 -2.01
N GLU A 167 -1.11 9.33 -2.15
CA GLU A 167 -1.30 8.09 -1.40
C GLU A 167 -0.21 7.05 -1.71
N ALA A 168 0.14 6.89 -2.99
CA ALA A 168 1.24 6.00 -3.40
C ALA A 168 2.58 6.44 -2.80
N GLN A 169 2.84 7.74 -2.73
CA GLN A 169 4.05 8.27 -2.10
C GLN A 169 4.05 8.02 -0.58
N THR A 170 2.91 8.22 0.09
CA THR A 170 2.75 7.93 1.52
C THR A 170 3.02 6.45 1.82
N ILE A 171 2.40 5.53 1.08
CA ILE A 171 2.62 4.08 1.22
C ILE A 171 4.12 3.74 1.04
N ARG A 172 4.76 4.34 0.04
CA ARG A 172 6.19 4.14 -0.23
C ARG A 172 7.06 4.63 0.93
N ASP A 173 6.81 5.83 1.42
CA ASP A 173 7.61 6.45 2.48
C ASP A 173 7.41 5.75 3.84
N GLU A 174 6.20 5.28 4.13
CA GLU A 174 5.92 4.47 5.32
C GLU A 174 6.60 3.09 5.24
N SER A 175 6.53 2.44 4.09
CA SER A 175 7.23 1.18 3.84
C SER A 175 8.75 1.34 4.03
N GLU A 176 9.35 2.37 3.45
CA GLU A 176 10.79 2.65 3.58
C GLU A 176 11.19 2.89 5.04
N LYS A 177 10.43 3.70 5.79
CA LYS A 177 10.70 3.96 7.22
C LYS A 177 10.64 2.68 8.05
N ILE A 178 9.65 1.83 7.81
CA ILE A 178 9.49 0.56 8.54
C ILE A 178 10.64 -0.39 8.22
N ILE A 179 11.02 -0.52 6.95
CA ILE A 179 12.12 -1.38 6.50
C ILE A 179 13.45 -0.90 7.11
N LEU A 180 13.79 0.39 7.00
CA LEU A 180 15.05 0.94 7.49
C LEU A 180 15.19 0.88 9.03
N GLY A 181 14.09 1.17 9.74
CA GLY A 181 14.05 1.06 11.20
C GLY A 181 14.31 -0.38 11.65
N ASN A 182 13.64 -1.33 11.03
CA ASN A 182 13.74 -2.75 11.39
C ASN A 182 15.12 -3.33 11.06
N ILE A 183 15.71 -3.01 9.90
CA ILE A 183 17.07 -3.43 9.53
C ILE A 183 18.08 -2.97 10.59
N SER A 184 17.97 -1.71 11.04
CA SER A 184 18.90 -1.14 12.01
C SER A 184 18.81 -1.83 13.38
N ILE A 185 17.59 -2.11 13.84
CA ILE A 185 17.34 -2.77 15.14
C ILE A 185 17.79 -4.24 15.08
N SER A 186 17.43 -4.95 14.02
CA SER A 186 17.76 -6.37 13.85
C SER A 186 19.27 -6.62 13.79
N GLN A 187 20.04 -5.73 13.16
CA GLN A 187 21.50 -5.82 13.15
C GLN A 187 22.11 -5.65 14.54
N LEU A 188 21.58 -4.71 15.33
CA LEU A 188 22.03 -4.48 16.71
C LEU A 188 21.68 -5.68 17.61
N GLU A 189 20.49 -6.25 17.48
CA GLU A 189 20.11 -7.48 18.17
C GLU A 189 21.07 -8.63 17.84
N MET A 190 21.38 -8.82 16.56
CA MET A 190 22.29 -9.89 16.11
C MET A 190 23.70 -9.71 16.67
N ALA A 191 24.21 -8.47 16.76
CA ALA A 191 25.49 -8.18 17.38
C ALA A 191 25.49 -8.53 18.89
N ILE A 192 24.43 -8.17 19.62
CA ILE A 192 24.28 -8.51 21.05
C ILE A 192 24.21 -10.02 21.25
N LEU A 193 23.45 -10.73 20.40
CA LEU A 193 23.33 -12.19 20.44
C LEU A 193 24.69 -12.89 20.29
N ILE A 194 25.51 -12.43 19.34
CA ILE A 194 26.87 -12.97 19.14
C ILE A 194 27.72 -12.74 20.39
N ILE A 195 27.68 -11.54 20.98
CA ILE A 195 28.44 -11.21 22.20
C ILE A 195 28.01 -12.11 23.36
N ILE A 196 26.69 -12.28 23.58
CA ILE A 196 26.16 -13.15 24.64
C ILE A 196 26.61 -14.61 24.42
N GLY A 197 26.53 -15.10 23.18
CA GLY A 197 26.99 -16.44 22.82
C GLY A 197 28.47 -16.68 23.15
N LEU A 198 29.33 -15.71 22.81
CA LEU A 198 30.77 -15.77 23.13
C LEU A 198 31.02 -15.75 24.65
N VAL A 199 30.26 -14.96 25.41
CA VAL A 199 30.37 -14.91 26.87
C VAL A 199 29.98 -16.25 27.51
N ILE A 200 28.87 -16.85 27.06
CA ILE A 200 28.43 -18.18 27.52
C ILE A 200 29.53 -19.22 27.23
N GLN A 201 30.09 -19.20 26.01
CA GLN A 201 31.15 -20.11 25.60
C GLN A 201 32.38 -19.98 26.52
N ALA A 202 32.83 -18.76 26.78
CA ALA A 202 33.96 -18.48 27.67
C ALA A 202 33.71 -18.95 29.13
N LEU A 203 32.49 -18.74 29.66
CA LEU A 203 32.12 -19.18 30.99
C LEU A 203 32.16 -20.72 31.12
N ILE A 204 31.58 -21.43 30.14
CA ILE A 204 31.54 -22.90 30.11
C ILE A 204 32.97 -23.46 30.04
N PHE A 205 33.83 -22.97 29.13
CA PHE A 205 35.20 -23.47 29.01
C PHE A 205 36.04 -23.17 30.27
N SER A 206 35.87 -22.01 30.91
CA SER A 206 36.58 -21.69 32.16
C SER A 206 36.15 -22.55 33.36
N SER A 207 34.95 -23.13 33.32
CA SER A 207 34.42 -23.96 34.41
C SER A 207 34.99 -25.39 34.39
N LYS A 208 35.34 -25.92 33.21
CA LYS A 208 35.94 -27.26 33.07
C LYS A 208 37.36 -27.36 33.65
N SER A 209 38.08 -26.24 33.77
CA SER A 209 39.47 -26.20 34.27
C SER A 209 39.63 -26.45 35.79
N LEU A 210 38.55 -26.61 36.55
CA LEU A 210 38.59 -26.79 38.02
C LEU A 210 38.24 -28.22 38.48
N LYS A 211 38.03 -29.18 37.57
CA LYS A 211 37.76 -30.60 37.89
C LYS A 211 38.99 -31.52 37.79
N THR A 212 40.19 -31.01 38.08
CA THR A 212 41.37 -31.85 38.27
C THR A 212 42.06 -31.47 39.56
N THR A 213 41.76 -32.20 40.63
CA THR A 213 42.73 -32.83 41.54
C THR A 213 41.94 -33.41 42.71
N ALA A 214 41.73 -34.72 42.71
CA ALA A 214 41.52 -35.48 43.94
C ALA A 214 42.50 -36.66 43.92
N GLN A 215 43.71 -36.35 44.38
CA GLN A 215 44.72 -37.20 45.01
C GLN A 215 44.98 -38.60 44.43
N GLN A 216 46.05 -38.73 43.64
CA GLN A 216 46.86 -39.94 43.64
C GLN A 216 47.48 -40.13 45.04
N LYS A 217 47.03 -41.14 45.78
CA LYS A 217 47.78 -41.66 46.93
C LYS A 217 48.87 -42.59 46.40
N HIS A 218 50.10 -42.08 46.35
CA HIS A 218 51.29 -42.91 46.22
C HIS A 218 51.58 -43.50 47.60
N HIS A 219 51.54 -44.83 47.73
CA HIS A 219 52.17 -45.54 48.84
C HIS A 219 53.19 -46.51 48.24
N LEU A 220 54.46 -46.19 48.46
CA LEU A 220 55.58 -47.11 48.31
C LEU A 220 55.68 -47.93 49.60
N ASN A 221 55.41 -49.24 49.48
CA ASN A 221 56.12 -50.37 50.10
C ASN A 221 55.40 -51.66 49.75
#